data_AF-T1AND8-F1
#
_entry.id   AF-T1AND8-F1
#
_cell.length_a   1.000
_cell.length_b   1.000
_cell.length_c   1.000
_cell.angle_alpha   90.00
_cell.angle_beta   90.00
_cell.angle_gamma   90.00
#
_symmetry.space_group_name_H-M   'P 1'
#
loop_
_entity.id
_entity.type
_entity.pdbx_description
1 polymer ?
#
loop_
_entity_poly.entity_id
_entity_poly.type
_entity_poly.pdbx_seq_one_letter_code
_entity_poly.pdbx_strand_id
1 'polypeptide(L)'
;MSGGKSGQTGEKLSILEDLVTMRHFMHMTFQWRRLRMAALACLALPLAACGGGSSPSSATMNLGITDGPVDAASAVVVSFIGVELQPSSGKAVTVNFQTPETINLLNEQNGNQASILSGVSVPAGNYAWIRLLLNVQSNGTVANSYIEIKWGSIPAHHSERSP
;
A
#
# COMPACT_ATOMS: atom_id res chain seq x y z
N MET A 1 -64.58 -55.45 1.93
CA MET A 1 -65.84 -54.73 1.66
C MET A 1 -65.56 -53.55 0.74
N SER A 2 -66.42 -53.34 -0.26
CA SER A 2 -66.48 -52.21 -1.20
C SER A 2 -65.29 -52.10 -2.18
N GLY A 3 -65.40 -52.39 -3.48
CA GLY A 3 -66.56 -52.33 -4.37
C GLY A 3 -66.53 -51.01 -5.16
N GLY A 4 -66.39 -51.07 -6.48
CA GLY A 4 -66.52 -49.88 -7.34
C GLY A 4 -65.85 -49.97 -8.71
N LYS A 5 -66.38 -50.81 -9.60
CA LYS A 5 -66.16 -50.78 -11.05
C LYS A 5 -66.75 -49.49 -11.65
N SER A 6 -66.08 -48.89 -12.63
CA SER A 6 -66.76 -48.39 -13.84
C SER A 6 -65.78 -48.39 -15.00
N GLY A 7 -66.03 -49.28 -15.97
CA GLY A 7 -65.52 -49.15 -17.32
C GLY A 7 -66.65 -48.71 -18.21
N GLN A 8 -66.36 -47.83 -19.16
CA GLN A 8 -67.05 -47.66 -20.45
C GLN A 8 -66.07 -46.84 -21.32
N THR A 9 -65.42 -47.41 -22.33
CA THR A 9 -65.90 -47.80 -23.69
C THR A 9 -66.08 -46.60 -24.61
N GLY A 10 -65.38 -46.65 -25.74
CA GLY A 10 -65.57 -45.80 -26.91
C GLY A 10 -64.58 -44.63 -26.96
N GLU A 11 -63.80 -44.37 -28.00
CA GLU A 11 -63.72 -45.00 -29.30
C GLU A 11 -62.27 -44.99 -29.78
N LYS A 12 -61.93 -46.12 -30.38
CA LYS A 12 -60.77 -46.32 -31.22
C LYS A 12 -60.92 -45.47 -32.49
N LEU A 13 -59.80 -44.87 -32.88
CA LEU A 13 -59.25 -44.97 -34.23
C LEU A 13 -60.17 -44.53 -35.38
N SER A 14 -59.99 -43.27 -35.78
CA SER A 14 -60.22 -42.83 -37.14
C SER A 14 -59.42 -41.53 -37.31
N ILE A 15 -58.60 -41.24 -38.31
CA ILE A 15 -58.12 -41.84 -39.56
C ILE A 15 -56.81 -41.06 -39.79
N LEU A 16 -55.61 -41.64 -39.68
CA LEU A 16 -54.91 -42.35 -40.75
C LEU A 16 -54.85 -41.55 -42.06
N GLU A 17 -53.82 -40.72 -42.19
CA GLU A 17 -52.96 -40.55 -43.37
C GLU A 17 -51.67 -39.97 -42.74
N ASP A 18 -50.44 -40.34 -43.02
CA ASP A 18 -49.86 -41.40 -43.81
C ASP A 18 -48.35 -41.32 -43.54
N LEU A 19 -47.64 -42.40 -43.86
CA LEU A 19 -46.18 -42.49 -44.01
C LEU A 19 -45.37 -42.68 -42.72
N VAL A 20 -45.04 -43.94 -42.40
CA VAL A 20 -43.84 -44.63 -42.92
C VAL A 20 -42.57 -43.96 -42.37
N THR A 21 -42.04 -44.49 -41.27
CA THR A 21 -40.89 -45.41 -41.27
C THR A 21 -39.61 -44.74 -41.76
N MET A 22 -38.54 -44.95 -40.98
CA MET A 22 -37.14 -44.77 -41.34
C MET A 22 -36.56 -43.38 -41.10
N ARG A 23 -35.34 -43.21 -40.62
CA ARG A 23 -34.30 -44.12 -40.11
C ARG A 23 -33.25 -43.15 -39.54
N HIS A 24 -32.45 -43.65 -38.60
CA HIS A 24 -31.02 -43.39 -38.44
C HIS A 24 -30.41 -42.09 -39.00
N PHE A 25 -29.51 -41.55 -38.16
CA PHE A 25 -28.39 -40.72 -38.56
C PHE A 25 -28.74 -39.26 -38.85
N MET A 26 -28.78 -38.52 -37.75
CA MET A 26 -28.11 -37.24 -37.65
C MET A 26 -26.80 -37.26 -38.44
N HIS A 27 -26.74 -36.51 -39.55
CA HIS A 27 -25.63 -35.64 -39.89
C HIS A 27 -26.02 -34.71 -41.05
N MET A 28 -25.71 -33.44 -40.81
CA MET A 28 -25.40 -32.42 -41.82
C MET A 28 -26.56 -31.85 -42.63
N THR A 29 -27.02 -30.69 -42.17
CA THR A 29 -27.01 -29.38 -42.88
C THR A 29 -27.77 -28.42 -41.97
N PHE A 30 -27.11 -27.59 -41.16
CA PHE A 30 -26.53 -26.31 -41.54
C PHE A 30 -27.44 -25.52 -42.50
N GLN A 31 -27.86 -24.35 -42.01
CA GLN A 31 -28.49 -23.21 -42.71
C GLN A 31 -30.02 -23.13 -42.64
N TRP A 32 -30.50 -22.30 -41.71
CA TRP A 32 -31.03 -20.95 -42.01
C TRP A 32 -32.26 -20.57 -41.19
N ARG A 33 -32.11 -19.48 -40.41
CA ARG A 33 -33.00 -18.31 -40.37
C ARG A 33 -34.51 -18.63 -40.28
N ARG A 34 -35.26 -18.29 -39.23
CA ARG A 34 -35.31 -17.01 -38.51
C ARG A 34 -36.03 -17.15 -37.16
N LEU A 35 -35.59 -16.31 -36.22
CA LEU A 35 -36.31 -15.76 -35.07
C LEU A 35 -37.83 -15.71 -35.21
N ARG A 36 -38.54 -16.16 -34.15
CA ARG A 36 -39.51 -15.31 -33.42
C ARG A 36 -39.41 -15.58 -31.92
N MET A 37 -39.26 -14.47 -31.21
CA MET A 37 -39.02 -14.33 -29.79
C MET A 37 -40.28 -14.71 -28.99
N ALA A 38 -40.13 -15.49 -27.94
CA ALA A 38 -41.01 -15.44 -26.77
C ALA A 38 -40.10 -15.43 -25.54
N ALA A 39 -40.13 -14.29 -24.84
CA ALA A 39 -39.29 -13.98 -23.70
C ALA A 39 -39.63 -14.91 -22.52
N LEU A 40 -38.62 -15.59 -21.99
CA LEU A 40 -38.61 -16.00 -20.58
C LEU A 40 -37.28 -15.55 -19.98
N ALA A 41 -37.40 -14.53 -19.13
CA ALA A 41 -36.33 -13.84 -18.47
C ALA A 41 -35.63 -14.74 -17.44
N CYS A 42 -34.40 -15.15 -17.75
CA CYS A 42 -33.38 -15.44 -16.74
C CYS A 42 -32.21 -14.52 -17.07
N LEU A 43 -32.31 -13.28 -16.58
CA LEU A 43 -31.24 -12.30 -16.62
C LEU A 43 -30.16 -12.77 -15.63
N ALA A 44 -29.31 -13.70 -16.06
CA ALA A 44 -28.06 -13.99 -15.37
C ALA A 44 -27.15 -12.77 -15.57
N LEU A 45 -27.32 -11.76 -14.72
CA LEU A 45 -26.37 -10.68 -14.56
C LEU A 45 -25.04 -11.31 -14.14
N PRO A 46 -23.97 -11.26 -14.94
CA PRO A 46 -22.66 -11.46 -14.37
C PRO A 46 -22.48 -10.33 -13.36
N LEU A 47 -22.52 -10.67 -12.07
CA LEU A 47 -22.11 -9.77 -11.01
C LEU A 47 -20.65 -9.43 -11.34
N ALA A 48 -20.43 -8.28 -11.98
CA ALA A 48 -19.12 -7.70 -12.13
C ALA A 48 -18.59 -7.58 -10.70
N ALA A 49 -17.59 -8.41 -10.38
CA ALA A 49 -16.88 -8.34 -9.14
C ALA A 49 -16.37 -6.90 -9.01
N CYS A 50 -17.02 -6.12 -8.15
CA CYS A 50 -16.48 -4.89 -7.64
C CYS A 50 -15.29 -5.31 -6.78
N GLY A 51 -14.12 -5.41 -7.43
CA GLY A 51 -12.84 -5.47 -6.77
C GLY A 51 -12.66 -4.15 -6.02
N GLY A 52 -13.21 -4.07 -4.82
CA GLY A 52 -12.97 -3.00 -3.87
C GLY A 52 -11.52 -3.07 -3.41
N GLY A 53 -10.60 -2.60 -4.26
CA GLY A 53 -9.25 -2.30 -3.84
C GLY A 53 -9.34 -1.15 -2.86
N SER A 54 -9.23 -1.44 -1.57
CA SER A 54 -9.08 -0.41 -0.56
C SER A 54 -7.76 0.30 -0.85
N SER A 55 -7.83 1.49 -1.45
CA SER A 55 -6.66 2.36 -1.54
C SER A 55 -6.19 2.59 -0.10
N PRO A 56 -4.91 2.36 0.21
CA PRO A 56 -4.42 2.63 1.55
C PRO A 56 -4.67 4.09 1.86
N SER A 57 -5.40 4.36 2.95
CA SER A 57 -5.62 5.71 3.44
C SER A 57 -4.27 6.39 3.69
N SER A 58 -4.10 7.62 3.22
CA SER A 58 -2.88 8.42 3.45
C SER A 58 -3.11 9.49 4.53
N ALA A 59 -2.02 9.94 5.15
CA ALA A 59 -1.96 11.04 6.11
C ALA A 59 -0.85 12.01 5.73
N THR A 60 -0.94 13.26 6.20
CA THR A 60 0.09 14.27 6.01
C THR A 60 0.98 14.34 7.24
N MET A 61 2.30 14.31 7.04
CA MET A 61 3.31 14.37 8.10
C MET A 61 4.17 15.63 7.96
N ASN A 62 4.33 16.33 9.09
CA ASN A 62 5.36 17.33 9.30
C ASN A 62 6.26 16.82 10.42
N LEU A 63 7.58 16.96 10.27
CA LEU A 63 8.56 16.53 11.27
C LEU A 63 9.55 17.66 11.47
N GLY A 64 9.71 18.09 12.73
CA GLY A 64 10.71 19.07 13.14
C GLY A 64 11.76 18.45 14.05
N ILE A 65 12.95 19.02 14.06
CA ILE A 65 14.02 18.68 15.01
C ILE A 65 14.41 19.92 15.82
N THR A 66 14.63 19.70 17.11
CA THR A 66 15.13 20.69 18.08
C THR A 66 16.15 20.00 18.97
N ASP A 67 17.04 20.78 19.57
CA ASP A 67 18.06 20.31 20.49
C ASP A 67 17.88 20.94 21.88
N GLY A 68 18.38 20.24 22.89
CA GLY A 68 18.50 20.79 24.23
C GLY A 68 19.62 21.83 24.31
N PRO A 69 19.71 22.60 25.41
CA PRO A 69 20.85 23.49 25.64
C PRO A 69 22.18 22.71 25.65
N VAL A 70 23.17 23.21 24.92
CA VAL A 70 24.53 22.62 24.85
C VAL A 70 25.58 23.73 25.02
N ASP A 71 26.24 23.77 26.17
CA ASP A 71 27.23 24.81 26.48
C ASP A 71 28.63 24.52 25.95
N ALA A 72 29.00 23.24 25.83
CA ALA A 72 30.36 22.80 25.53
C ALA A 72 30.73 22.89 24.03
N ALA A 73 29.74 23.03 23.14
CA ALA A 73 29.95 23.07 21.69
C ALA A 73 29.81 24.50 21.14
N SER A 74 30.59 24.82 20.11
CA SER A 74 30.40 26.00 19.25
C SER A 74 29.62 25.68 17.98
N ALA A 75 29.57 24.42 17.56
CA ALA A 75 28.72 23.93 16.47
C ALA A 75 28.37 22.45 16.67
N VAL A 76 27.14 22.07 16.33
CA VAL A 76 26.70 20.66 16.26
C VAL A 76 26.00 20.50 14.91
N VAL A 77 26.76 20.11 13.90
CA VAL A 77 26.30 20.05 12.53
C VAL A 77 26.00 18.61 12.15
N VAL A 78 24.79 18.36 11.64
CA VAL A 78 24.35 17.02 11.21
C VAL A 78 23.81 17.08 9.79
N SER A 79 24.24 16.14 8.95
CA SER A 79 23.79 16.00 7.57
C SER A 79 22.86 14.80 7.43
N PHE A 80 21.63 15.05 7.01
CA PHE A 80 20.57 14.07 6.84
C PHE A 80 20.32 13.79 5.36
N ILE A 81 19.96 12.56 5.03
CA ILE A 81 19.61 12.13 3.66
C ILE A 81 18.18 11.62 3.54
N GLY A 82 17.46 11.52 4.65
CA GLY A 82 16.07 11.08 4.64
C GLY A 82 15.55 10.70 6.02
N VAL A 83 14.32 10.20 6.02
CA VAL A 83 13.60 9.70 7.18
C VAL A 83 13.04 8.32 6.87
N GLU A 84 13.20 7.39 7.80
CA GLU A 84 12.60 6.06 7.71
C GLU A 84 11.51 5.90 8.77
N LEU A 85 10.36 5.43 8.33
CA LEU A 85 9.15 5.27 9.13
C LEU A 85 8.76 3.79 9.14
N GLN A 86 8.59 3.19 10.31
CA GLN A 86 8.10 1.81 10.41
C GLN A 86 6.66 1.79 10.91
N PRO A 87 5.70 1.47 10.03
CA PRO A 87 4.35 1.17 10.47
C PRO A 87 4.34 -0.01 11.46
N SER A 88 3.36 -0.05 12.35
CA SER A 88 3.17 -1.15 13.31
C SER A 88 2.93 -2.50 12.63
N SER A 89 2.50 -2.47 11.37
CA SER A 89 2.34 -3.63 10.49
C SER A 89 2.80 -3.30 9.07
N GLY A 90 3.62 -4.16 8.48
CA GLY A 90 4.12 -3.99 7.11
C GLY A 90 5.60 -3.60 7.05
N LYS A 91 6.03 -3.10 5.89
CA LYS A 91 7.43 -2.73 5.64
C LYS A 91 7.70 -1.28 6.01
N ALA A 92 8.94 -0.98 6.39
CA ALA A 92 9.41 0.39 6.54
C ALA A 92 9.23 1.18 5.24
N VAL A 93 8.93 2.47 5.38
CA VAL A 93 8.80 3.44 4.30
C VAL A 93 9.90 4.47 4.48
N THR A 94 10.66 4.71 3.42
CA THR A 94 11.75 5.69 3.43
C THR A 94 11.35 6.91 2.61
N VAL A 95 11.48 8.08 3.20
CA VAL A 95 11.38 9.39 2.55
C VAL A 95 12.80 9.91 2.34
N ASN A 96 13.33 9.76 1.13
CA ASN A 96 14.66 10.25 0.78
C ASN A 96 14.61 11.73 0.39
N PHE A 97 15.64 12.47 0.78
CA PHE A 97 15.83 13.84 0.35
C PHE A 97 16.48 13.88 -1.03
N GLN A 98 16.13 14.88 -1.84
CA GLN A 98 16.73 15.06 -3.17
C GLN A 98 18.22 15.40 -3.06
N THR A 99 18.58 16.16 -2.03
CA THR A 99 19.95 16.52 -1.66
C THR A 99 20.09 16.39 -0.15
N PRO A 100 21.28 16.06 0.39
CA PRO A 100 21.49 16.05 1.82
C PRO A 100 21.15 17.41 2.45
N GLU A 101 20.44 17.38 3.57
CA GLU A 101 20.11 18.58 4.36
C GLU A 101 21.03 18.66 5.57
N THR A 102 21.74 19.76 5.70
CA THR A 102 22.70 19.98 6.80
C THR A 102 22.17 21.04 7.75
N ILE A 103 22.06 20.67 9.02
CA ILE A 103 21.46 21.51 10.08
C ILE A 103 22.48 21.68 11.20
N ASN A 104 22.69 22.93 11.64
CA ASN A 104 23.41 23.21 12.89
C ASN A 104 22.39 23.22 14.04
N LEU A 105 22.39 22.16 14.84
CA LEU A 105 21.42 21.94 15.92
C LEU A 105 21.51 22.98 17.04
N LEU A 106 22.66 23.66 17.19
CA LEU A 106 22.78 24.76 18.17
C LEU A 106 21.89 25.96 17.84
N ASN A 107 21.44 26.10 16.59
CA ASN A 107 20.47 27.12 16.21
C ASN A 107 19.03 26.73 16.58
N GLU A 108 18.78 25.43 16.74
CA GLU A 108 17.46 24.82 16.93
C GLU A 108 17.16 24.55 18.41
N GLN A 109 17.45 25.53 19.26
CA GLN A 109 17.23 25.49 20.71
C GLN A 109 16.17 26.53 21.13
N ASN A 110 15.76 26.51 22.40
CA ASN A 110 14.87 27.54 22.98
C ASN A 110 13.52 27.71 22.26
N GLY A 111 12.97 26.61 21.75
CA GLY A 111 11.70 26.60 21.01
C GLY A 111 11.84 26.81 19.50
N ASN A 112 13.07 27.00 19.00
CA ASN A 112 13.35 26.93 17.57
C ASN A 112 13.43 25.46 17.12
N GLN A 113 13.04 25.22 15.87
CA GLN A 113 13.15 23.92 15.23
C GLN A 113 13.44 24.06 13.74
N ALA A 114 14.27 23.15 13.23
CA ALA A 114 14.42 22.95 11.80
C ALA A 114 13.34 22.00 11.30
N SER A 115 12.70 22.31 10.18
CA SER A 115 11.77 21.40 9.52
C SER A 115 12.54 20.34 8.75
N ILE A 116 12.31 19.07 9.06
CA ILE A 116 12.88 17.89 8.38
C ILE A 116 11.93 17.37 7.30
N LEU A 117 10.62 17.36 7.58
CA LEU A 117 9.57 17.02 6.62
C LEU A 117 8.48 18.07 6.68
N SER A 118 7.98 18.49 5.51
CA SER A 118 6.91 19.48 5.39
C SER A 118 5.81 18.97 4.48
N GLY A 119 4.67 18.56 5.04
CA GLY A 119 3.49 18.20 4.27
C GLY A 119 3.64 16.88 3.48
N VAL A 120 4.46 15.94 3.95
CA VAL A 120 4.73 14.69 3.22
C VAL A 120 3.57 13.71 3.40
N SER A 121 3.08 13.13 2.29
CA SER A 121 2.07 12.08 2.33
C SER A 121 2.69 10.74 2.74
N VAL A 122 2.16 10.12 3.80
CA VAL A 122 2.59 8.83 4.33
C VAL A 122 1.38 7.91 4.51
N PRO A 123 1.54 6.58 4.58
CA PRO A 123 0.43 5.69 4.93
C PRO A 123 -0.19 6.08 6.29
N ALA A 124 -1.51 6.15 6.36
CA ALA A 124 -2.20 6.39 7.62
C ALA A 124 -2.09 5.14 8.52
N GLY A 125 -1.88 5.35 9.82
CA GLY A 125 -1.80 4.27 10.80
C GLY A 125 -0.84 4.57 11.94
N ASN A 126 -0.64 3.58 12.81
CA ASN A 126 0.29 3.66 13.93
C ASN A 126 1.71 3.30 13.49
N TYR A 127 2.70 4.03 13.99
CA TYR A 127 4.12 3.80 13.71
C TYR A 127 4.85 3.32 14.96
N ALA A 128 5.72 2.32 14.78
CA ALA A 128 6.53 1.75 15.85
C ALA A 128 7.79 2.59 16.14
N TRP A 129 8.38 3.18 15.10
CA TRP A 129 9.54 4.06 15.22
C TRP A 129 9.70 4.97 14.01
N ILE A 130 10.51 6.01 14.22
CA ILE A 130 11.00 6.95 13.22
C ILE A 130 12.53 6.96 13.33
N ARG A 131 13.24 6.98 12.20
CA ARG A 131 14.69 7.12 12.13
C ARG A 131 15.08 8.24 11.19
N LEU A 132 16.05 9.04 11.61
CA LEU A 132 16.73 9.98 10.73
C LEU A 132 17.91 9.26 10.07
N LEU A 133 17.98 9.34 8.75
CA LEU A 133 19.07 8.74 7.99
C LEU A 133 20.19 9.77 7.85
N LEU A 134 21.38 9.42 8.33
CA LEU A 134 22.55 10.28 8.23
C LEU A 134 23.25 10.10 6.90
N ASN A 135 23.92 11.15 6.44
CA ASN A 135 24.82 11.10 5.31
C ASN A 135 26.09 10.33 5.72
N VAL A 136 26.15 9.04 5.40
CA VAL A 136 27.27 8.16 5.74
C VAL A 136 27.85 7.56 4.47
N GLN A 137 29.17 7.64 4.33
CA GLN A 137 29.90 7.03 3.21
C GLN A 137 29.94 5.50 3.37
N SER A 138 30.19 4.78 2.27
CA SER A 138 30.24 3.31 2.28
C SER A 138 31.28 2.70 3.22
N ASN A 139 32.29 3.47 3.65
CA ASN A 139 33.29 3.06 4.63
C ASN A 139 32.87 3.32 6.10
N GLY A 140 31.65 3.79 6.35
CA GLY A 140 31.13 4.11 7.68
C GLY A 140 31.44 5.51 8.18
N THR A 141 32.17 6.32 7.40
CA THR A 141 32.46 7.72 7.78
C THR A 141 31.22 8.58 7.61
N VAL A 142 30.79 9.24 8.69
CA VAL A 142 29.72 10.23 8.63
C VAL A 142 30.22 11.44 7.83
N ALA A 143 29.59 11.72 6.69
CA ALA A 143 29.92 12.85 5.84
C ALA A 143 29.21 14.11 6.35
N ASN A 144 29.93 15.23 6.35
CA ASN A 144 29.38 16.57 6.59
C ASN A 144 28.65 16.76 7.93
N SER A 145 28.89 15.85 8.89
CA SER A 145 28.41 15.97 10.26
C SER A 145 29.61 16.03 11.21
N TYR A 146 29.61 16.98 12.13
CA TYR A 146 30.72 17.22 13.05
C TYR A 146 30.27 18.02 14.27
N ILE A 147 31.08 17.98 15.32
CA ILE A 147 30.93 18.80 16.51
C ILE A 147 32.19 19.64 16.65
N GLU A 148 32.02 20.94 16.81
CA GLU A 148 33.09 21.83 17.24
C GLU A 148 32.94 22.12 18.72
N ILE A 149 34.01 21.92 19.48
CA ILE A 149 34.06 22.13 20.92
C ILE A 149 34.65 23.51 21.22
N LYS A 150 34.08 24.22 22.21
CA LYS A 150 34.67 25.47 22.70
C LYS A 150 35.98 25.17 23.42
N TRP A 151 37.11 25.56 22.82
CA TRP A 151 38.43 25.42 23.43
C TRP A 151 38.69 26.57 24.41
N GLY A 152 38.55 26.30 25.72
CA GLY A 152 38.74 27.35 26.73
C GLY A 152 39.04 26.90 28.17
N SER A 153 39.23 25.61 28.47
CA SER A 153 39.55 25.16 29.84
C SER A 153 40.31 23.83 29.89
N ILE A 154 41.27 23.61 29.00
CA ILE A 154 42.33 22.62 29.29
C ILE A 154 43.45 23.42 29.98
N PRO A 155 43.69 23.24 31.29
CA PRO A 155 44.93 23.74 31.89
C PRO A 155 46.06 23.15 31.08
N ALA A 156 46.93 24.00 30.52
CA ALA A 156 48.15 23.52 29.91
C ALA A 156 48.83 22.61 30.94
N HIS A 157 48.82 21.30 30.69
CA HIS A 157 49.59 20.38 31.49
C HIS A 157 51.04 20.74 31.17
N HIS A 158 51.63 21.54 32.05
CA HIS A 158 53.03 21.93 32.01
C HIS A 158 53.84 20.63 31.99
N SER A 159 54.26 20.22 30.80
CA SER A 159 55.24 19.17 30.65
C SER A 159 56.57 19.76 31.12
N GLU A 160 56.84 19.63 32.43
CA GLU A 160 58.20 19.71 32.96
C GLU A 160 59.00 18.59 32.31
N ARG A 161 59.47 18.84 31.09
CA ARG A 161 60.61 18.11 30.56
C ARG A 161 61.83 18.68 31.29
N SER A 162 62.13 18.08 32.44
CA SER A 162 63.39 18.30 33.14
C SER A 162 64.56 17.95 32.21
N PRO A 163 65.68 18.72 32.28
CA PRO A 163 66.78 18.69 31.32
C PRO A 163 67.56 17.37 31.29
#